data_AF-A0A5C5VQE2-F1
#
_entry.id   AF-A0A5C5VQE2-F1
#
_cell.length_a   1.000
_cell.length_b   1.000
_cell.length_c   1.000
_cell.angle_alpha   90.00
_cell.angle_beta   90.00
_cell.angle_gamma   90.00
#
_symmetry.space_group_name_H-M   'P 1'
#
loop_
_entity.id
_entity.type
_entity.pdbx_description
1 polymer ?
#
loop_
_entity_poly.entity_id
_entity_poly.type
_entity_poly.pdbx_seq_one_letter_code
_entity_poly.pdbx_strand_id
1 'polypeptide(L)'
;MRALRVALAALLSIAVLGSVATGLGYAWYLRSDGYRTACSEALSRAIALPSRIGQVVPRARSAREFRDIDVWLPGRRLKALHCNEAVLRRVPSPDDPAAYQIELRDGQCEISTRTWLSNDYRTVVESGLRPGFDPDGPHRVRFSGMDVAFERDRFRASLDDAAGVIDFVNDHVGQATVTCRRFNGQSVAEPVALSIRFSPAVGGVQIDQLSLDVPPLPLRIFDLGALVGASLQSGSFAGRLDYSEEGGSRRMTLQGKCLDLRLSECTAGLVPSPWAGVCPEIELTELTLRDRVVERVRFHGLLKDMSPGDVLATLGITGIQGRLDLHVDDALVTPAGIERFVARGRCEDVSLEAVTKALGWGVMTGNARLVIDDLTIERNHLASLTATFRVDDAGDPPNWVEGRLLREAIQRTLKLTLPPLLPAKIEYVKLGVRIEVRDEIMTVFGTHGEKERTILTVRLLEQDVALVNEPRTSYELTPELDKLRAGAEQTLRARLAAAAAAASTAAAKRSGDGG
;
A
#
# COMPACT_ATOMS: atom_id res chain seq x y z
N MET A 1 36.19 14.71 -82.87
CA MET A 1 36.54 14.61 -81.43
C MET A 1 35.96 15.74 -80.55
N ARG A 2 36.02 17.04 -80.94
CA ARG A 2 35.44 18.13 -80.11
C ARG A 2 33.91 18.03 -79.93
N ALA A 3 33.16 17.74 -80.98
CA ALA A 3 31.70 17.61 -80.92
C ALA A 3 31.22 16.48 -79.97
N LEU A 4 31.91 15.33 -79.98
CA LEU A 4 31.59 14.20 -79.09
C LEU A 4 31.83 14.56 -77.61
N ARG A 5 32.91 15.30 -77.30
CA ARG A 5 33.20 15.76 -75.93
C ARG A 5 32.18 16.77 -75.42
N VAL A 6 31.71 17.67 -76.30
CA VAL A 6 30.64 18.63 -75.97
C VAL A 6 29.31 17.92 -75.73
N ALA A 7 28.96 16.94 -76.57
CA ALA A 7 27.74 16.14 -76.40
C ALA A 7 27.77 15.31 -75.10
N LEU A 8 28.91 14.68 -74.77
CA LEU A 8 29.08 13.94 -73.51
C LEU A 8 29.03 14.85 -72.28
N ALA A 9 29.65 16.03 -72.35
CA ALA A 9 29.59 17.01 -71.26
C ALA A 9 28.17 17.55 -71.05
N ALA A 10 27.39 17.77 -72.13
CA ALA A 10 25.99 18.16 -72.04
C ALA A 10 25.12 17.05 -71.44
N LEU A 11 25.29 15.79 -71.87
CA LEU A 11 24.60 14.62 -71.29
C LEU A 11 24.93 14.44 -69.81
N LEU A 12 26.21 14.56 -69.43
CA LEU A 12 26.64 14.48 -68.04
C LEU A 12 26.03 15.63 -67.21
N SER A 13 26.00 16.84 -67.76
CA SER A 13 25.39 18.01 -67.10
C SER A 13 23.89 17.83 -66.90
N ILE A 14 23.18 17.28 -67.89
CA ILE A 14 21.75 16.95 -67.78
C ILE A 14 21.52 15.84 -66.76
N ALA A 15 22.35 14.80 -66.73
CA ALA A 15 22.24 13.73 -65.75
C ALA A 15 22.50 14.22 -64.32
N VAL A 16 23.50 15.07 -64.12
CA VAL A 16 23.81 15.68 -62.81
C VAL A 16 22.71 16.66 -62.40
N LEU A 17 22.30 17.58 -63.27
CA LEU A 17 21.22 18.54 -62.99
C LEU A 17 19.89 17.83 -62.76
N GLY A 18 19.58 16.78 -63.51
CA GLY A 18 18.39 15.95 -63.30
C GLY A 18 18.42 15.23 -61.95
N SER A 19 19.58 14.69 -61.55
CA SER A 19 19.75 14.04 -60.25
C SER A 19 19.65 15.03 -59.08
N VAL A 20 20.18 16.25 -59.24
CA VAL A 20 20.08 17.33 -58.26
C VAL A 20 18.64 17.86 -58.19
N ALA A 21 17.98 18.10 -59.33
CA ALA A 21 16.60 18.59 -59.39
C ALA A 21 15.60 17.58 -58.81
N THR A 22 15.78 16.28 -59.09
CA THR A 22 14.98 15.21 -58.49
C THR A 22 15.23 15.08 -56.99
N GLY A 23 16.48 15.19 -56.54
CA GLY A 23 16.83 15.22 -55.12
C GLY A 23 16.23 16.42 -54.38
N LEU A 24 16.34 17.62 -54.96
CA LEU A 24 15.78 18.86 -54.41
C LEU A 24 14.25 18.85 -54.43
N GLY A 25 13.65 18.38 -55.53
CA GLY A 25 12.19 18.23 -55.66
C GLY A 25 11.63 17.23 -54.65
N TYR A 26 12.31 16.11 -54.43
CA TYR A 26 11.95 15.14 -53.41
C TYR A 26 12.09 15.70 -52.00
N ALA A 27 13.20 16.40 -51.70
CA ALA A 27 13.39 17.06 -50.41
C ALA A 27 12.34 18.16 -50.14
N TRP A 28 11.93 18.89 -51.19
CA TRP A 28 10.88 19.90 -51.09
C TRP A 28 9.50 19.27 -50.89
N TYR A 29 9.19 18.19 -51.61
CA TYR A 29 7.96 17.41 -51.43
C TYR A 29 7.85 16.89 -49.99
N LEU A 30 8.92 16.35 -49.41
CA LEU A 30 8.92 15.87 -48.02
C LEU A 30 8.69 16.97 -46.97
N ARG A 31 8.92 18.24 -47.34
CA ARG A 31 8.63 19.42 -46.49
C ARG A 31 7.28 20.07 -46.81
N SER A 32 6.57 19.59 -47.83
CA SER A 32 5.32 20.19 -48.27
C SER A 32 4.17 19.92 -47.27
N ASP A 33 3.23 20.86 -47.20
CA ASP A 33 2.01 20.70 -46.40
C ASP A 33 1.20 19.48 -46.84
N GLY A 34 1.18 19.17 -48.14
CA GLY A 34 0.48 18.00 -48.68
C GLY A 34 1.04 16.68 -48.12
N TYR A 35 2.36 16.54 -48.07
CA TYR A 35 3.00 15.37 -47.49
C TYR A 35 2.78 15.29 -45.96
N ARG A 36 2.85 16.42 -45.26
CA ARG A 36 2.55 16.49 -43.82
C ARG A 36 1.12 16.07 -43.50
N THR A 37 0.13 16.54 -44.28
CA THR A 37 -1.28 16.17 -44.11
C THR A 37 -1.47 14.68 -44.37
N ALA A 38 -0.89 14.13 -45.44
CA ALA A 38 -0.94 12.70 -45.72
C ALA A 38 -0.33 11.86 -44.59
N CYS A 39 0.78 12.32 -43.99
CA CYS A 39 1.36 11.67 -42.81
C CYS A 39 0.43 11.74 -41.59
N SER A 40 -0.23 12.87 -41.38
CA SER A 40 -1.19 13.05 -40.27
C SER A 40 -2.42 12.16 -40.43
N GLU A 41 -2.92 11.99 -41.65
CA GLU A 41 -4.02 11.07 -41.99
C GLU A 41 -3.60 9.60 -41.83
N ALA A 42 -2.38 9.25 -42.24
CA ALA A 42 -1.83 7.92 -42.05
C ALA A 42 -1.70 7.58 -40.55
N LEU A 43 -1.13 8.50 -39.75
CA LEU A 43 -1.08 8.36 -38.30
C LEU A 43 -2.48 8.20 -37.72
N SER A 44 -3.41 9.09 -38.07
CA SER A 44 -4.79 9.06 -37.54
C SER A 44 -5.51 7.75 -37.85
N ARG A 45 -5.25 7.15 -39.02
CA ARG A 45 -5.79 5.82 -39.37
C ARG A 45 -5.13 4.71 -38.58
N ALA A 46 -3.79 4.73 -38.46
CA ALA A 46 -3.04 3.70 -37.77
C ALA A 46 -3.43 3.60 -36.29
N ILE A 47 -3.55 4.74 -35.60
CA ILE A 47 -3.95 4.78 -34.19
C ILE A 47 -5.45 5.03 -34.00
N ALA A 48 -6.29 4.98 -35.04
CA ALA A 48 -7.73 5.22 -34.95
C ALA A 48 -8.17 6.48 -34.15
N LEU A 49 -7.31 7.50 -34.06
CA LEU A 49 -7.53 8.73 -33.30
C LEU A 49 -7.18 9.97 -34.13
N PRO A 50 -7.93 11.08 -34.02
CA PRO A 50 -7.57 12.32 -34.69
C PRO A 50 -6.14 12.73 -34.31
N SER A 51 -5.29 12.92 -35.32
CA SER A 51 -3.87 13.25 -35.13
C SER A 51 -3.41 14.36 -36.07
N ARG A 52 -2.39 15.10 -35.65
CA ARG A 52 -1.75 16.16 -36.44
C ARG A 52 -0.26 16.12 -36.21
N ILE A 53 0.48 16.31 -37.28
CA ILE A 53 1.93 16.52 -37.26
C ILE A 53 2.18 17.98 -37.66
N GLY A 54 2.91 18.74 -36.85
CA GLY A 54 3.24 20.14 -37.16
C GLY A 54 4.29 20.26 -38.25
N GLN A 55 5.34 19.42 -38.20
CA GLN A 55 6.44 19.42 -39.16
C GLN A 55 6.96 18.00 -39.45
N VAL A 56 7.38 17.76 -40.69
CA VAL A 56 8.13 16.56 -41.07
C VAL A 56 9.56 16.95 -41.45
N VAL A 57 10.54 16.38 -40.77
CA VAL A 57 11.97 16.63 -41.00
C VAL A 57 12.60 15.36 -41.60
N PRO A 58 12.99 15.37 -42.88
CA PRO A 58 13.69 14.24 -43.48
C PRO A 58 15.12 14.17 -42.92
N ARG A 59 15.48 13.08 -42.24
CA ARG A 59 16.83 12.84 -41.71
C ARG A 59 17.67 11.97 -42.62
N ALA A 60 17.19 10.76 -42.92
CA ALA A 60 17.86 9.80 -43.79
C ALA A 60 16.83 8.94 -44.54
N ARG A 61 17.28 8.12 -45.50
CA ARG A 61 16.38 7.17 -46.19
C ARG A 61 15.71 6.18 -45.22
N SER A 62 16.37 5.85 -44.12
CA SER A 62 15.90 4.92 -43.09
C SER A 62 15.34 5.60 -41.84
N ALA A 63 15.35 6.94 -41.75
CA ALA A 63 14.93 7.66 -40.56
C ALA A 63 14.11 8.91 -40.90
N ARG A 64 12.98 9.09 -40.24
CA ARG A 64 12.08 10.24 -40.38
C ARG A 64 11.83 10.85 -39.01
N GLU A 65 11.87 12.16 -38.94
CA GLU A 65 11.51 12.90 -37.74
C GLU A 65 10.22 13.66 -37.97
N PHE A 66 9.36 13.64 -36.96
CA PHE A 66 8.09 14.33 -36.90
C PHE A 66 8.14 15.26 -35.68
N ARG A 67 7.69 16.50 -35.83
CA ARG A 67 7.62 17.48 -34.74
C ARG A 67 6.21 17.96 -34.49
N ASP A 68 5.98 18.37 -33.24
CA ASP A 68 4.71 18.90 -32.75
C ASP A 68 3.55 17.96 -33.09
N ILE A 69 3.65 16.72 -32.60
CA ILE A 69 2.65 15.69 -32.80
C ILE A 69 1.58 15.86 -31.73
N ASP A 70 0.35 16.07 -32.16
CA ASP A 70 -0.81 16.14 -31.31
C ASP A 70 -1.75 14.97 -31.66
N VAL A 71 -2.19 14.23 -30.64
CA VAL A 71 -3.23 13.21 -30.74
C VAL A 71 -4.37 13.63 -29.82
N TRP A 72 -5.59 13.60 -30.35
CA TRP A 72 -6.79 13.96 -29.61
C TRP A 72 -7.71 12.77 -29.40
N LEU A 73 -8.58 12.90 -28.40
CA LEU A 73 -9.77 12.07 -28.26
C LEU A 73 -10.72 12.21 -29.47
N PRO A 74 -11.65 11.24 -29.65
CA PRO A 74 -12.71 11.34 -30.65
C PRO A 74 -13.44 12.69 -30.59
N GLY A 75 -13.62 13.32 -31.75
CA GLY A 75 -14.22 14.66 -31.87
C GLY A 75 -13.30 15.82 -31.49
N ARG A 76 -12.00 15.57 -31.29
CA ARG A 76 -10.99 16.58 -30.87
C ARG A 76 -11.30 17.28 -29.55
N ARG A 77 -12.00 16.61 -28.64
CA ARG A 77 -12.45 17.18 -27.36
C ARG A 77 -11.30 17.56 -26.44
N LEU A 78 -10.28 16.71 -26.35
CA LEU A 78 -9.10 16.90 -25.51
C LEU A 78 -7.87 16.31 -26.21
N LYS A 79 -6.69 16.87 -25.94
CA LYS A 79 -5.40 16.26 -26.32
C LYS A 79 -5.13 15.08 -25.39
N ALA A 80 -4.96 13.89 -25.95
CA ALA A 80 -4.57 12.69 -25.22
C ALA A 80 -3.04 12.53 -25.17
N LEU A 81 -2.35 12.98 -26.23
CA LEU A 81 -0.91 12.96 -26.32
C LEU A 81 -0.39 14.18 -27.08
N HIS A 82 0.70 14.74 -26.59
CA HIS A 82 1.53 15.72 -27.27
C HIS A 82 2.97 15.23 -27.23
N CYS A 83 3.69 15.33 -28.35
CA CYS A 83 5.10 14.99 -28.44
C CYS A 83 5.83 16.01 -29.31
N ASN A 84 6.90 16.59 -28.77
CA ASN A 84 7.70 17.59 -29.46
C ASN A 84 8.48 16.98 -30.62
N GLU A 85 9.06 15.79 -30.42
CA GLU A 85 9.84 15.09 -31.44
C GLU A 85 9.57 13.58 -31.41
N ALA A 86 9.14 13.02 -32.53
CA ALA A 86 9.14 11.57 -32.75
C ALA A 86 10.05 11.18 -33.92
N VAL A 87 10.94 10.23 -33.69
CA VAL A 87 11.86 9.71 -34.70
C VAL A 87 11.50 8.27 -35.02
N LEU A 88 11.08 8.03 -36.26
CA LEU A 88 10.88 6.69 -36.80
C LEU A 88 12.17 6.23 -37.47
N ARG A 89 12.71 5.08 -37.06
CA ARG A 89 13.92 4.48 -37.65
C ARG A 89 13.65 3.05 -38.08
N ARG A 90 13.99 2.71 -39.34
CA ARG A 90 14.02 1.31 -39.79
C ARG A 90 15.21 0.60 -39.19
N VAL A 91 14.97 -0.56 -38.59
CA VAL A 91 15.95 -1.43 -37.95
C VAL A 91 15.68 -2.85 -38.44
N PRO A 92 16.03 -3.17 -39.70
CA PRO A 92 15.77 -4.49 -40.27
C PRO A 92 16.44 -5.58 -39.43
N SER A 93 15.69 -6.63 -39.11
CA SER A 93 16.20 -7.85 -38.47
C SER A 93 16.23 -9.01 -39.50
N PRO A 94 16.94 -10.12 -39.21
CA PRO A 94 16.91 -11.30 -40.07
C PRO A 94 15.50 -11.86 -40.28
N ASP A 95 14.63 -11.72 -39.28
CA ASP A 95 13.27 -12.25 -39.27
C ASP A 95 12.24 -11.24 -39.84
N ASP A 96 12.55 -9.94 -39.79
CA ASP A 96 11.70 -8.87 -40.34
C ASP A 96 12.53 -7.74 -40.99
N PRO A 97 12.66 -7.74 -42.32
CA PRO A 97 13.35 -6.69 -43.08
C PRO A 97 12.65 -5.32 -43.05
N ALA A 98 11.37 -5.26 -42.65
CA ALA A 98 10.58 -4.04 -42.56
C ALA A 98 10.54 -3.46 -41.14
N ALA A 99 11.09 -4.16 -40.14
CA ALA A 99 11.09 -3.77 -38.74
C ALA A 99 11.54 -2.31 -38.54
N TYR A 100 10.81 -1.61 -37.68
CA TYR A 100 11.12 -0.24 -37.29
C TYR A 100 10.87 -0.01 -35.81
N GLN A 101 11.55 1.02 -35.31
CA GLN A 101 11.39 1.52 -33.95
C GLN A 101 10.95 2.99 -33.99
N ILE A 102 10.20 3.38 -32.98
CA ILE A 102 9.78 4.77 -32.76
C ILE A 102 10.49 5.28 -31.50
N GLU A 103 11.04 6.49 -31.56
CA GLU A 103 11.59 7.20 -30.43
C GLU A 103 10.78 8.48 -30.19
N LEU A 104 10.12 8.59 -29.04
CA LEU A 104 9.33 9.76 -28.63
C LEU A 104 10.15 10.60 -27.65
N ARG A 105 10.21 11.90 -27.85
CA ARG A 105 10.98 12.82 -26.99
C ARG A 105 10.16 14.03 -26.64
N ASP A 106 10.27 14.41 -25.37
CA ASP A 106 9.71 15.61 -24.76
C ASP A 106 8.23 15.81 -25.06
N GLY A 107 7.37 15.52 -24.11
CA GLY A 107 5.95 15.52 -24.39
C GLY A 107 5.09 15.26 -23.18
N GLN A 108 3.79 15.12 -23.43
CA GLN A 108 2.80 14.88 -22.41
C GLN A 108 1.84 13.80 -22.88
N CYS A 109 1.51 12.86 -22.01
CA CYS A 109 0.49 11.85 -22.23
C CYS A 109 -0.46 11.86 -21.04
N GLU A 110 -1.73 12.08 -21.29
CA GLU A 110 -2.78 12.00 -20.28
C GLU A 110 -3.59 10.74 -20.53
N ILE A 111 -3.83 9.97 -19.47
CA ILE A 111 -4.75 8.83 -19.43
C ILE A 111 -5.66 9.07 -18.23
N SER A 112 -6.77 9.79 -18.44
CA SER A 112 -7.69 10.19 -17.37
C SER A 112 -9.07 9.56 -17.56
N THR A 113 -9.76 9.18 -16.48
CA THR A 113 -11.18 8.79 -16.53
C THR A 113 -12.12 9.91 -16.07
N ARG A 114 -11.58 11.06 -15.61
CA ARG A 114 -12.39 12.14 -15.05
C ARG A 114 -12.94 13.07 -16.13
N THR A 115 -12.12 13.34 -17.13
CA THR A 115 -12.46 14.19 -18.28
C THR A 115 -12.89 13.39 -19.50
N TRP A 116 -12.69 12.07 -19.46
CA TRP A 116 -12.92 11.14 -20.57
C TRP A 116 -14.19 10.33 -20.34
N LEU A 117 -14.86 9.94 -21.41
CA LEU A 117 -15.93 8.95 -21.34
C LEU A 117 -15.31 7.57 -21.05
N SER A 118 -16.04 6.66 -20.41
CA SER A 118 -15.53 5.30 -20.14
C SER A 118 -15.02 4.58 -21.39
N ASN A 119 -15.62 4.84 -22.56
CA ASN A 119 -15.18 4.29 -23.85
C ASN A 119 -13.88 4.95 -24.37
N ASP A 120 -13.58 6.20 -24.00
CA ASP A 120 -12.39 6.92 -24.45
C ASP A 120 -11.11 6.31 -23.85
N TYR A 121 -11.15 5.91 -22.57
CA TYR A 121 -10.03 5.25 -21.89
C TYR A 121 -9.57 4.02 -22.65
N ARG A 122 -10.55 3.13 -22.93
CA ARG A 122 -10.34 1.93 -23.72
C ARG A 122 -9.81 2.31 -25.10
N THR A 123 -10.49 3.22 -25.79
CA THR A 123 -10.09 3.66 -27.14
C THR A 123 -8.64 4.16 -27.18
N VAL A 124 -8.18 5.00 -26.25
CA VAL A 124 -6.81 5.55 -26.29
C VAL A 124 -5.75 4.50 -25.99
N VAL A 125 -5.95 3.67 -24.96
CA VAL A 125 -4.99 2.60 -24.62
C VAL A 125 -4.91 1.59 -25.76
N GLU A 126 -6.05 1.21 -26.32
CA GLU A 126 -6.12 0.34 -27.50
C GLU A 126 -5.41 0.94 -28.70
N SER A 127 -5.77 2.18 -29.04
CA SER A 127 -5.25 2.91 -30.19
C SER A 127 -3.74 3.12 -30.13
N GLY A 128 -3.19 3.29 -28.93
CA GLY A 128 -1.75 3.49 -28.74
C GLY A 128 -0.93 2.20 -28.79
N LEU A 129 -1.45 1.08 -28.28
CA LEU A 129 -0.70 -0.17 -28.13
C LEU A 129 -1.00 -1.20 -29.22
N ARG A 130 -2.22 -1.24 -29.74
CA ARG A 130 -2.65 -2.20 -30.77
C ARG A 130 -1.76 -2.21 -32.01
N PRO A 131 -1.30 -1.06 -32.55
CA PRO A 131 -0.45 -1.07 -33.73
C PRO A 131 0.84 -1.86 -33.56
N GLY A 132 1.36 -2.03 -32.34
CA GLY A 132 2.57 -2.82 -32.10
C GLY A 132 2.37 -4.34 -32.16
N PHE A 133 1.12 -4.80 -32.09
CA PHE A 133 0.78 -6.22 -32.30
C PHE A 133 0.47 -6.55 -33.77
N ASP A 134 0.34 -5.53 -34.63
CA ASP A 134 0.17 -5.75 -36.06
C ASP A 134 1.52 -6.20 -36.67
N PRO A 135 1.53 -7.11 -37.66
CA PRO A 135 2.77 -7.56 -38.31
C PRO A 135 3.58 -6.42 -38.95
N ASP A 136 2.90 -5.35 -39.37
CA ASP A 136 3.52 -4.12 -39.93
C ASP A 136 3.73 -3.03 -38.86
N GLY A 137 3.62 -3.40 -37.58
CA GLY A 137 3.72 -2.53 -36.42
C GLY A 137 5.14 -2.16 -36.00
N PRO A 138 5.31 -1.20 -35.07
CA PRO A 138 6.61 -0.96 -34.45
C PRO A 138 6.97 -2.14 -33.54
N HIS A 139 8.19 -2.68 -33.69
CA HIS A 139 8.72 -3.70 -32.77
C HIS A 139 9.07 -3.10 -31.41
N ARG A 140 9.47 -1.82 -31.41
CA ARG A 140 9.97 -1.13 -30.22
C ARG A 140 9.57 0.34 -30.24
N VAL A 141 9.06 0.81 -29.12
CA VAL A 141 8.81 2.23 -28.86
C VAL A 141 9.66 2.67 -27.68
N ARG A 142 10.55 3.62 -27.88
CA ARG A 142 11.33 4.26 -26.81
C ARG A 142 10.76 5.63 -26.53
N PHE A 143 10.80 6.06 -25.29
CA PHE A 143 10.43 7.43 -24.94
C PHE A 143 11.34 8.01 -23.85
N SER A 144 11.50 9.33 -23.86
CA SER A 144 12.28 10.09 -22.89
C SER A 144 11.74 11.51 -22.73
N GLY A 145 11.79 12.07 -21.53
CA GLY A 145 11.29 13.43 -21.26
C GLY A 145 9.76 13.52 -21.35
N MET A 146 9.05 12.41 -21.15
CA MET A 146 7.59 12.41 -21.25
C MET A 146 6.95 12.64 -19.88
N ASP A 147 6.05 13.60 -19.76
CA ASP A 147 5.17 13.71 -18.60
C ASP A 147 3.95 12.82 -18.81
N VAL A 148 3.80 11.79 -17.97
CA VAL A 148 2.69 10.83 -18.06
C VAL A 148 1.78 11.03 -16.86
N ALA A 149 0.53 11.45 -17.12
CA ALA A 149 -0.50 11.56 -16.11
C ALA A 149 -1.50 10.41 -16.26
N PHE A 150 -1.66 9.62 -15.21
CA PHE A 150 -2.68 8.58 -15.10
C PHE A 150 -3.68 8.95 -14.01
N GLU A 151 -4.96 9.04 -14.34
CA GLU A 151 -6.04 9.29 -13.40
C GLU A 151 -7.16 8.28 -13.63
N ARG A 152 -7.45 7.45 -12.63
CA ARG A 152 -8.53 6.47 -12.68
C ARG A 152 -9.30 6.44 -11.37
N ASP A 153 -10.62 6.60 -11.44
CA ASP A 153 -11.48 6.75 -10.27
C ASP A 153 -10.98 7.89 -9.34
N ARG A 154 -10.40 7.54 -8.19
CA ARG A 154 -9.80 8.48 -7.21
C ARG A 154 -8.28 8.37 -7.18
N PHE A 155 -7.69 7.46 -7.94
CA PHE A 155 -6.25 7.29 -7.97
C PHE A 155 -5.64 8.20 -9.04
N ARG A 156 -4.58 8.91 -8.69
CA ARG A 156 -3.79 9.73 -9.61
C ARG A 156 -2.31 9.42 -9.45
N ALA A 157 -1.66 9.16 -10.58
CA ALA A 157 -0.22 9.03 -10.71
C ALA A 157 0.28 10.00 -11.79
N SER A 158 1.34 10.76 -11.50
CA SER A 158 2.07 11.54 -12.49
C SER A 158 3.53 11.10 -12.46
N LEU A 159 4.04 10.74 -13.64
CA LEU A 159 5.43 10.40 -13.86
C LEU A 159 5.99 11.52 -14.72
N ASP A 160 6.73 12.45 -14.11
CA ASP A 160 7.28 13.59 -14.83
C ASP A 160 8.72 13.27 -15.26
N ASP A 161 9.11 13.76 -16.44
CA ASP A 161 10.40 13.41 -17.08
C ASP A 161 10.60 11.88 -17.17
N ALA A 162 9.55 11.16 -17.56
CA ALA A 162 9.58 9.71 -17.68
C ALA A 162 10.37 9.26 -18.91
N ALA A 163 11.13 8.19 -18.75
CA ALA A 163 11.84 7.51 -19.81
C ALA A 163 11.56 6.01 -19.76
N GLY A 164 11.46 5.39 -20.93
CA GLY A 164 11.11 3.98 -20.99
C GLY A 164 11.21 3.36 -22.37
N VAL A 165 10.87 2.07 -22.40
CA VAL A 165 10.81 1.25 -23.60
C VAL A 165 9.56 0.39 -23.55
N ILE A 166 8.92 0.22 -24.71
CA ILE A 166 7.85 -0.73 -24.96
C ILE A 166 8.36 -1.66 -26.06
N ASP A 167 8.42 -2.95 -25.75
CA ASP A 167 8.83 -4.02 -26.64
C ASP A 167 7.63 -4.90 -26.98
N PHE A 168 7.36 -5.09 -28.26
CA PHE A 168 6.37 -6.04 -28.75
C PHE A 168 7.11 -7.33 -29.09
N VAL A 169 7.17 -8.25 -28.12
CA VAL A 169 7.97 -9.48 -28.20
C VAL A 169 7.43 -10.40 -29.31
N ASN A 170 6.11 -10.43 -29.44
CA ASN A 170 5.39 -11.06 -30.53
C ASN A 170 3.98 -10.43 -30.66
N ASP A 171 3.18 -10.99 -31.56
CA ASP A 171 1.78 -10.66 -31.83
C ASP A 171 0.81 -10.92 -30.66
N HIS A 172 1.30 -11.44 -29.54
CA HIS A 172 0.51 -11.79 -28.35
C HIS A 172 1.04 -11.21 -27.03
N VAL A 173 2.28 -10.68 -27.00
CA VAL A 173 2.94 -10.25 -25.76
C VAL A 173 3.70 -8.95 -25.96
N GLY A 174 3.28 -7.92 -25.24
CA GLY A 174 3.99 -6.67 -25.06
C GLY A 174 4.60 -6.56 -23.68
N GLN A 175 5.73 -5.86 -23.59
CA GLN A 175 6.41 -5.53 -22.35
C GLN A 175 6.75 -4.04 -22.33
N ALA A 176 6.52 -3.36 -21.22
CA ALA A 176 6.90 -1.97 -21.04
C ALA A 176 7.71 -1.80 -19.76
N THR A 177 8.78 -1.03 -19.83
CA THR A 177 9.53 -0.57 -18.67
C THR A 177 9.59 0.96 -18.71
N VAL A 178 9.14 1.58 -17.63
CA VAL A 178 9.09 3.04 -17.46
C VAL A 178 9.84 3.39 -16.19
N THR A 179 10.62 4.45 -16.24
CA THR A 179 11.33 5.00 -15.10
C THR A 179 11.10 6.50 -15.02
N CYS A 180 10.96 7.04 -13.83
CA CYS A 180 10.92 8.49 -13.62
C CYS A 180 11.67 8.88 -12.35
N ARG A 181 12.17 10.11 -12.32
CA ARG A 181 12.82 10.70 -11.13
C ARG A 181 11.93 11.71 -10.42
N ARG A 182 10.73 11.94 -10.95
CA ARG A 182 9.73 12.79 -10.32
C ARG A 182 8.37 12.10 -10.40
N PHE A 183 7.85 11.73 -9.24
CA PHE A 183 6.61 10.96 -9.11
C PHE A 183 5.62 11.74 -8.26
N ASN A 184 4.41 11.98 -8.77
CA ASN A 184 3.39 12.80 -8.14
C ASN A 184 3.92 14.17 -7.68
N GLY A 185 4.77 14.79 -8.51
CA GLY A 185 5.42 16.08 -8.24
C GLY A 185 6.60 16.03 -7.27
N GLN A 186 6.90 14.89 -6.66
CA GLN A 186 8.00 14.70 -5.72
C GLN A 186 9.25 14.21 -6.45
N SER A 187 10.38 14.89 -6.26
CA SER A 187 11.67 14.41 -6.78
C SER A 187 12.23 13.28 -5.91
N VAL A 188 12.74 12.23 -6.55
CA VAL A 188 13.32 11.05 -5.90
C VAL A 188 14.77 10.86 -6.33
N ALA A 189 15.63 10.45 -5.39
CA ALA A 189 17.04 10.21 -5.66
C ALA A 189 17.24 8.94 -6.50
N GLU A 190 16.56 7.86 -6.10
CA GLU A 190 16.45 6.62 -6.87
C GLU A 190 15.20 6.71 -7.75
N PRO A 191 15.23 6.21 -8.99
CA PRO A 191 14.08 6.29 -9.88
C PRO A 191 12.95 5.36 -9.41
N VAL A 192 11.70 5.80 -9.59
CA VAL A 192 10.54 4.90 -9.57
C VAL A 192 10.57 4.08 -10.85
N ALA A 193 10.38 2.77 -10.75
CA ALA A 193 10.36 1.87 -11.90
C ALA A 193 9.01 1.17 -12.02
N LEU A 194 8.45 1.17 -13.23
CA LEU A 194 7.19 0.52 -13.58
C LEU A 194 7.47 -0.48 -14.70
N SER A 195 7.18 -1.75 -14.45
CA SER A 195 7.28 -2.82 -15.43
C SER A 195 5.88 -3.39 -15.70
N ILE A 196 5.51 -3.53 -16.96
CA ILE A 196 4.19 -4.00 -17.38
C ILE A 196 4.37 -5.10 -18.41
N ARG A 197 3.65 -6.19 -18.26
CA ARG A 197 3.42 -7.21 -19.28
C ARG A 197 1.95 -7.19 -19.65
N PHE A 198 1.68 -7.18 -20.95
CA PHE A 198 0.33 -7.04 -21.45
C PHE A 198 0.12 -7.85 -22.74
N SER A 199 -1.13 -8.23 -22.98
CA SER A 199 -1.53 -9.06 -24.11
C SER A 199 -2.75 -8.46 -24.82
N PRO A 200 -2.94 -8.71 -26.14
CA PRO A 200 -4.13 -8.27 -26.84
C PRO A 200 -5.36 -9.07 -26.37
N ALA A 201 -6.47 -8.38 -26.13
CA ALA A 201 -7.74 -8.92 -25.68
C ALA A 201 -8.90 -8.45 -26.57
N VAL A 202 -10.10 -9.04 -26.42
CA VAL A 202 -11.28 -8.64 -27.20
C VAL A 202 -11.68 -7.22 -26.83
N GLY A 203 -11.48 -6.31 -27.77
CA GLY A 203 -11.46 -4.87 -27.51
C GLY A 203 -10.42 -4.54 -26.45
N GLY A 204 -9.16 -4.84 -26.74
CA GLY A 204 -8.08 -3.98 -26.31
C GLY A 204 -6.87 -4.68 -25.77
N VAL A 205 -6.34 -4.18 -24.64
CA VAL A 205 -5.13 -4.70 -24.03
C VAL A 205 -5.45 -5.11 -22.60
N GLN A 206 -5.11 -6.35 -22.26
CA GLN A 206 -5.17 -6.86 -20.89
C GLN A 206 -3.80 -6.68 -20.23
N ILE A 207 -3.80 -6.22 -18.98
CA ILE A 207 -2.59 -6.16 -18.17
C ILE A 207 -2.44 -7.53 -17.50
N ASP A 208 -1.51 -8.34 -18.01
CA ASP A 208 -1.21 -9.65 -17.43
C ASP A 208 -0.51 -9.47 -16.09
N GLN A 209 0.47 -8.57 -16.04
CA GLN A 209 1.25 -8.27 -14.86
C GLN A 209 1.72 -6.82 -14.89
N LEU A 210 1.66 -6.14 -13.75
CA LEU A 210 2.25 -4.83 -13.53
C LEU A 210 3.03 -4.87 -12.23
N SER A 211 4.22 -4.29 -12.23
CA SER A 211 5.08 -4.16 -11.06
C SER A 211 5.57 -2.73 -10.96
N LEU A 212 5.39 -2.12 -9.80
CA LEU A 212 5.80 -0.77 -9.49
C LEU A 212 6.75 -0.81 -8.29
N ASP A 213 8.02 -0.54 -8.54
CA ASP A 213 9.06 -0.41 -7.52
C ASP A 213 9.23 1.07 -7.17
N VAL A 214 9.05 1.39 -5.89
CA VAL A 214 9.09 2.75 -5.37
C VAL A 214 10.18 2.89 -4.30
N PRO A 215 11.06 3.90 -4.43
CA PRO A 215 12.00 4.25 -3.37
C PRO A 215 11.23 4.88 -2.19
N PRO A 216 11.90 5.19 -1.06
CA PRO A 216 11.27 5.88 0.06
C PRO A 216 10.56 7.17 -0.36
N LEU A 217 9.23 7.13 -0.29
CA LEU A 217 8.33 8.18 -0.75
C LEU A 217 7.28 8.49 0.33
N PRO A 218 6.93 9.77 0.58
CA PRO A 218 5.91 10.12 1.56
C PRO A 218 4.55 9.49 1.23
N LEU A 219 3.89 8.86 2.19
CA LEU A 219 2.65 8.11 1.96
C LEU A 219 1.51 8.95 1.37
N ARG A 220 1.44 10.23 1.76
CA ARG A 220 0.47 11.21 1.25
C ARG A 220 0.42 11.33 -0.27
N ILE A 221 1.49 10.97 -0.98
CA ILE A 221 1.53 11.09 -2.45
C ILE A 221 0.84 9.91 -3.14
N PHE A 222 0.63 8.78 -2.46
CA PHE A 222 0.06 7.57 -3.07
C PHE A 222 -1.47 7.55 -3.07
N ASP A 223 -2.11 8.47 -2.33
CA ASP A 223 -3.57 8.55 -2.13
C ASP A 223 -4.22 7.16 -1.89
N LEU A 224 -3.60 6.39 -0.99
CA LEU A 224 -4.00 5.01 -0.70
C LEU A 224 -5.43 4.90 -0.14
N GLY A 225 -6.05 6.00 0.28
CA GLY A 225 -7.42 6.03 0.75
C GLY A 225 -8.41 5.47 -0.27
N ALA A 226 -8.14 5.63 -1.57
CA ALA A 226 -8.94 5.06 -2.64
C ALA A 226 -8.78 3.53 -2.81
N LEU A 227 -7.61 2.99 -2.43
CA LEU A 227 -7.22 1.60 -2.67
C LEU A 227 -7.50 0.70 -1.46
N VAL A 228 -7.15 1.16 -0.25
CA VAL A 228 -7.22 0.36 0.99
C VAL A 228 -8.22 0.93 2.01
N GLY A 229 -8.89 2.05 1.70
CA GLY A 229 -9.84 2.69 2.61
C GLY A 229 -9.21 3.44 3.80
N ALA A 230 -7.88 3.45 3.89
CA ALA A 230 -7.12 4.18 4.91
C ALA A 230 -6.51 5.45 4.31
N SER A 231 -6.85 6.62 4.86
CA SER A 231 -6.24 7.89 4.47
C SER A 231 -4.93 8.09 5.21
N LEU A 232 -3.87 7.47 4.70
CA LEU A 232 -2.52 7.59 5.24
C LEU A 232 -1.89 8.91 4.75
N GLN A 233 -1.60 9.81 5.69
CA GLN A 233 -1.02 11.13 5.44
C GLN A 233 0.39 11.25 6.01
N SER A 234 0.68 10.48 7.05
CA SER A 234 1.96 10.49 7.77
C SER A 234 2.84 9.32 7.37
N GLY A 235 4.15 9.54 7.40
CA GLY A 235 5.16 8.51 7.15
C GLY A 235 5.58 8.38 5.69
N SER A 236 6.43 7.38 5.43
CA SER A 236 6.93 7.05 4.09
C SER A 236 6.86 5.55 3.81
N PHE A 237 6.75 5.21 2.53
CA PHE A 237 6.77 3.84 2.04
C PHE A 237 7.88 3.66 1.00
N ALA A 238 8.59 2.53 1.08
CA ALA A 238 9.53 2.06 0.08
C ALA A 238 9.26 0.59 -0.19
N GLY A 239 9.12 0.18 -1.44
CA GLY A 239 8.76 -1.21 -1.72
C GLY A 239 8.23 -1.42 -3.12
N ARG A 240 7.44 -2.49 -3.26
CA ARG A 240 6.93 -2.98 -4.52
C ARG A 240 5.44 -3.21 -4.45
N LEU A 241 4.75 -2.74 -5.47
CA LEU A 241 3.34 -3.03 -5.75
C LEU A 241 3.26 -3.90 -6.99
N ASP A 242 2.71 -5.08 -6.86
CA ASP A 242 2.41 -5.96 -7.98
C ASP A 242 0.89 -6.02 -8.22
N TYR A 243 0.50 -6.01 -9.48
CA TYR A 243 -0.88 -6.12 -9.94
C TYR A 243 -0.98 -7.16 -11.05
N SER A 244 -2.04 -7.96 -11.04
CA SER A 244 -2.32 -8.96 -12.08
C SER A 244 -3.82 -9.14 -12.27
N GLU A 245 -4.23 -9.36 -13.53
CA GLU A 245 -5.59 -9.75 -13.89
C GLU A 245 -5.61 -11.22 -14.30
N GLU A 246 -6.02 -12.11 -13.40
CA GLU A 246 -6.04 -13.56 -13.65
C GLU A 246 -7.47 -14.09 -13.47
N GLY A 247 -8.01 -14.76 -14.50
CA GLY A 247 -9.34 -15.37 -14.44
C GLY A 247 -10.49 -14.38 -14.21
N GLY A 248 -10.34 -13.12 -14.61
CA GLY A 248 -11.34 -12.05 -14.40
C GLY A 248 -11.34 -11.43 -13.00
N SER A 249 -10.44 -11.87 -12.12
CA SER A 249 -10.23 -11.28 -10.79
C SER A 249 -8.97 -10.41 -10.77
N ARG A 250 -9.04 -9.29 -10.06
CA ARG A 250 -7.90 -8.36 -9.91
C ARG A 250 -7.20 -8.64 -8.60
N ARG A 251 -5.93 -9.04 -8.68
CA ARG A 251 -5.07 -9.22 -7.52
C ARG A 251 -4.04 -8.11 -7.45
N MET A 252 -3.89 -7.52 -6.26
CA MET A 252 -2.85 -6.56 -5.95
C MET A 252 -2.07 -7.05 -4.73
N THR A 253 -0.75 -7.00 -4.78
CA THR A 253 0.14 -7.35 -3.68
C THR A 253 1.06 -6.17 -3.40
N LEU A 254 1.16 -5.78 -2.13
CA LEU A 254 2.06 -4.74 -1.67
C LEU A 254 3.06 -5.33 -0.68
N GLN A 255 4.35 -5.03 -0.86
CA GLN A 255 5.42 -5.44 0.03
C GLN A 255 6.44 -4.32 0.17
N GLY A 256 7.03 -4.12 1.35
CA GLY A 256 8.01 -3.08 1.57
C GLY A 256 8.09 -2.58 3.00
N LYS A 257 8.79 -1.46 3.18
CA LYS A 257 9.02 -0.82 4.47
C LYS A 257 8.20 0.46 4.58
N CYS A 258 7.54 0.58 5.72
CA CYS A 258 6.83 1.75 6.16
C CYS A 258 7.59 2.38 7.34
N LEU A 259 7.80 3.69 7.28
CA LEU A 259 8.46 4.45 8.35
C LEU A 259 7.56 5.55 8.86
N ASP A 260 7.64 5.81 10.17
CA ASP A 260 6.96 6.92 10.86
C ASP A 260 5.44 6.99 10.62
N LEU A 261 4.77 5.84 10.60
CA LEU A 261 3.31 5.79 10.47
C LEU A 261 2.63 6.26 11.75
N ARG A 262 1.45 6.85 11.61
CA ARG A 262 0.56 7.10 12.74
C ARG A 262 -0.45 5.97 12.86
N LEU A 263 -0.53 5.35 14.04
CA LEU A 263 -1.50 4.28 14.30
C LEU A 263 -2.94 4.76 14.14
N SER A 264 -3.20 6.02 14.46
CA SER A 264 -4.53 6.61 14.34
C SER A 264 -5.01 6.65 12.89
N GLU A 265 -4.10 6.82 11.93
CA GLU A 265 -4.43 6.81 10.49
C GLU A 265 -4.60 5.37 9.97
N CYS A 266 -3.79 4.43 10.46
CA CYS A 266 -3.82 3.02 10.05
C CYS A 266 -5.04 2.27 10.60
N THR A 267 -5.49 2.64 11.80
CA THR A 267 -6.57 1.95 12.52
C THR A 267 -7.92 2.67 12.40
N ALA A 268 -7.94 3.87 11.82
CA ALA A 268 -9.16 4.61 11.53
C ALA A 268 -10.14 3.75 10.71
N GLY A 269 -11.37 3.60 11.20
CA GLY A 269 -12.40 2.79 10.55
C GLY A 269 -12.26 1.27 10.78
N LEU A 270 -11.10 0.77 11.21
CA LEU A 270 -10.90 -0.65 11.56
C LEU A 270 -11.30 -0.96 13.00
N VAL A 271 -11.07 -0.04 13.93
CA VAL A 271 -11.46 -0.15 15.35
C VAL A 271 -12.46 0.95 15.77
N PRO A 272 -13.19 0.82 16.91
CA PRO A 272 -14.17 1.82 17.37
C PRO A 272 -13.56 3.19 17.67
N SER A 273 -12.38 3.19 18.27
CA SER A 273 -11.58 4.38 18.49
C SER A 273 -10.23 4.16 17.80
N PRO A 274 -9.79 5.05 16.90
CA PRO A 274 -8.45 4.97 16.34
C PRO A 274 -7.40 4.93 17.44
N TRP A 275 -6.38 4.10 17.28
CA TRP A 275 -5.33 3.92 18.28
C TRP A 275 -4.32 5.07 18.21
N ALA A 276 -4.02 5.68 19.34
CA ALA A 276 -2.87 6.57 19.48
C ALA A 276 -1.55 5.78 19.38
N GLY A 277 -0.49 6.51 19.05
CA GLY A 277 0.87 5.98 18.93
C GLY A 277 1.41 6.03 17.51
N VAL A 278 2.65 5.56 17.37
CA VAL A 278 3.42 5.62 16.13
C VAL A 278 4.03 4.26 15.80
N CYS A 279 4.17 4.00 14.50
CA CYS A 279 4.96 2.87 14.01
C CYS A 279 6.23 3.45 13.37
N PRO A 280 7.33 3.56 14.12
CA PRO A 280 8.58 4.11 13.58
C PRO A 280 9.10 3.26 12.42
N GLU A 281 8.94 1.94 12.50
CA GLU A 281 9.31 1.01 11.45
C GLU A 281 8.37 -0.19 11.44
N ILE A 282 7.75 -0.44 10.28
CA ILE A 282 7.01 -1.66 9.97
C ILE A 282 7.50 -2.17 8.62
N GLU A 283 7.86 -3.43 8.55
CA GLU A 283 8.05 -4.12 7.29
C GLU A 283 6.78 -4.91 6.96
N LEU A 284 6.14 -4.49 5.87
CA LEU A 284 5.03 -5.17 5.25
C LEU A 284 5.58 -6.29 4.37
N THR A 285 5.62 -7.50 4.90
CA THR A 285 6.04 -8.68 4.14
C THR A 285 5.06 -8.97 3.01
N GLU A 286 3.76 -8.81 3.26
CA GLU A 286 2.71 -9.09 2.28
C GLU A 286 1.40 -8.38 2.64
N LEU A 287 0.83 -7.62 1.72
CA LEU A 287 -0.57 -7.20 1.76
C LEU A 287 -1.21 -7.60 0.44
N THR A 288 -2.14 -8.55 0.48
CA THR A 288 -2.85 -9.03 -0.70
C THR A 288 -4.28 -8.51 -0.69
N LEU A 289 -4.67 -7.89 -1.80
CA LEU A 289 -6.04 -7.51 -2.07
C LEU A 289 -6.56 -8.26 -3.30
N ARG A 290 -7.76 -8.80 -3.20
CA ARG A 290 -8.53 -9.30 -4.33
C ARG A 290 -9.77 -8.45 -4.51
N ASP A 291 -9.92 -7.86 -5.69
CA ASP A 291 -11.09 -7.05 -6.04
C ASP A 291 -11.39 -5.97 -4.97
N ARG A 292 -10.32 -5.37 -4.41
CA ARG A 292 -10.30 -4.37 -3.33
C ARG A 292 -10.66 -4.87 -1.92
N VAL A 293 -10.80 -6.18 -1.74
CA VAL A 293 -10.96 -6.81 -0.42
C VAL A 293 -9.61 -7.31 0.05
N VAL A 294 -9.23 -6.97 1.28
CA VAL A 294 -8.01 -7.47 1.91
C VAL A 294 -8.16 -8.97 2.19
N GLU A 295 -7.33 -9.80 1.54
CA GLU A 295 -7.30 -11.26 1.76
C GLU A 295 -6.28 -11.63 2.84
N ARG A 296 -5.19 -10.88 2.93
CA ARG A 296 -4.03 -11.23 3.76
C ARG A 296 -3.20 -10.00 4.07
N VAL A 297 -2.78 -9.87 5.33
CA VAL A 297 -1.82 -8.87 5.78
C VAL A 297 -0.78 -9.57 6.64
N ARG A 298 0.49 -9.50 6.25
CA ARG A 298 1.63 -9.99 7.00
C ARG A 298 2.65 -8.89 7.23
N PHE A 299 3.02 -8.66 8.48
CA PHE A 299 3.97 -7.62 8.84
C PHE A 299 4.74 -7.96 10.12
N HIS A 300 5.85 -7.25 10.31
CA HIS A 300 6.60 -7.22 11.56
C HIS A 300 7.12 -5.79 11.78
N GLY A 301 7.47 -5.44 13.01
CA GLY A 301 8.00 -4.12 13.34
C GLY A 301 7.67 -3.63 14.73
N LEU A 302 7.78 -2.32 14.91
CA LEU A 302 7.67 -1.67 16.21
C LEU A 302 6.44 -0.77 16.27
N LEU A 303 5.68 -0.89 17.35
CA LEU A 303 4.59 -0.01 17.73
C LEU A 303 5.00 0.68 19.02
N LYS A 304 4.98 2.02 19.05
CA LYS A 304 5.42 2.81 20.20
C LYS A 304 4.38 3.80 20.65
N ASP A 305 4.48 4.16 21.92
CA ASP A 305 3.65 5.20 22.54
C ASP A 305 2.14 4.93 22.35
N MET A 306 1.75 3.65 22.32
CA MET A 306 0.35 3.27 22.19
C MET A 306 -0.39 3.57 23.49
N SER A 307 -1.65 3.98 23.37
CA SER A 307 -2.55 4.06 24.52
C SER A 307 -3.15 2.68 24.78
N PRO A 308 -2.89 2.05 25.95
CA PRO A 308 -3.53 0.78 26.30
C PRO A 308 -5.05 0.92 26.39
N GLY A 309 -5.55 2.11 26.75
CA GLY A 309 -6.99 2.41 26.77
C GLY A 309 -7.65 2.29 25.40
N ASP A 310 -6.95 2.66 24.32
CA ASP A 310 -7.51 2.57 22.96
C ASP A 310 -7.66 1.11 22.50
N VAL A 311 -6.69 0.27 22.90
CA VAL A 311 -6.73 -1.17 22.64
C VAL A 311 -7.86 -1.80 23.46
N LEU A 312 -7.94 -1.51 24.75
CA LEU A 312 -8.92 -2.09 25.67
C LEU A 312 -10.35 -1.57 25.46
N ALA A 313 -10.52 -0.38 24.86
CA ALA A 313 -11.82 0.15 24.48
C ALA A 313 -12.55 -0.75 23.47
N THR A 314 -11.81 -1.52 22.66
CA THR A 314 -12.40 -2.54 21.78
C THR A 314 -13.14 -3.65 22.55
N LEU A 315 -12.77 -3.84 23.83
CA LEU A 315 -13.38 -4.79 24.77
C LEU A 315 -14.37 -4.12 25.73
N GLY A 316 -14.71 -2.84 25.50
CA GLY A 316 -15.61 -2.06 26.36
C GLY A 316 -14.97 -1.48 27.63
N ILE A 317 -13.66 -1.64 27.81
CA ILE A 317 -12.94 -1.10 28.97
C ILE A 317 -12.35 0.26 28.59
N THR A 318 -12.83 1.33 29.22
CA THR A 318 -12.47 2.71 28.88
C THR A 318 -11.83 3.43 30.06
N GLY A 319 -11.15 4.55 29.79
CA GLY A 319 -10.54 5.39 30.83
C GLY A 319 -9.19 4.90 31.35
N ILE A 320 -8.63 3.84 30.77
CA ILE A 320 -7.29 3.36 31.10
C ILE A 320 -6.25 4.25 30.42
N GLN A 321 -5.32 4.77 31.21
CA GLN A 321 -4.16 5.52 30.75
C GLN A 321 -2.89 4.68 30.89
N GLY A 322 -1.84 5.08 30.20
CA GLY A 322 -0.53 4.44 30.23
C GLY A 322 0.16 4.53 28.88
N ARG A 323 1.34 3.92 28.78
CA ARG A 323 2.11 3.84 27.54
C ARG A 323 2.46 2.40 27.23
N LEU A 324 2.07 1.93 26.05
CA LEU A 324 2.35 0.59 25.54
C LEU A 324 3.32 0.67 24.36
N ASP A 325 4.46 -0.01 24.50
CA ASP A 325 5.40 -0.30 23.41
C ASP A 325 5.32 -1.79 23.08
N LEU A 326 5.14 -2.14 21.81
CA LEU A 326 5.10 -3.51 21.32
C LEU A 326 6.11 -3.69 20.18
N HIS A 327 6.89 -4.75 20.26
CA HIS A 327 7.66 -5.30 19.16
C HIS A 327 6.90 -6.51 18.63
N VAL A 328 6.42 -6.40 17.40
CA VAL A 328 5.73 -7.46 16.66
C VAL A 328 6.79 -8.20 15.84
N ASP A 329 7.12 -9.42 16.23
CA ASP A 329 8.11 -10.23 15.53
C ASP A 329 7.49 -10.90 14.27
N ASP A 330 6.20 -11.27 14.32
CA ASP A 330 5.42 -11.74 13.14
C ASP A 330 3.92 -11.55 13.39
N ALA A 331 3.22 -10.92 12.46
CA ALA A 331 1.76 -10.82 12.48
C ALA A 331 1.20 -11.22 11.12
N LEU A 332 0.24 -12.13 11.11
CA LEU A 332 -0.51 -12.57 9.95
C LEU A 332 -2.00 -12.51 10.25
N VAL A 333 -2.70 -11.65 9.50
CA VAL A 333 -4.12 -11.40 9.63
C VAL A 333 -4.82 -11.70 8.30
N THR A 334 -5.95 -12.39 8.38
CA THR A 334 -6.84 -12.73 7.26
C THR A 334 -8.27 -12.29 7.59
N PRO A 335 -9.23 -12.39 6.65
CA PRO A 335 -10.65 -12.20 6.96
C PRO A 335 -11.19 -13.12 8.07
N ALA A 336 -10.53 -14.25 8.34
CA ALA A 336 -10.88 -15.16 9.43
C ALA A 336 -10.34 -14.71 10.80
N GLY A 337 -9.50 -13.67 10.84
CA GLY A 337 -8.91 -13.11 12.06
C GLY A 337 -7.39 -13.22 12.09
N ILE A 338 -6.85 -13.39 13.28
CA ILE A 338 -5.41 -13.54 13.52
C ILE A 338 -5.02 -15.00 13.29
N GLU A 339 -4.31 -15.28 12.20
CA GLU A 339 -3.74 -16.60 11.95
C GLU A 339 -2.49 -16.82 12.80
N ARG A 340 -1.67 -15.77 12.96
CA ARG A 340 -0.47 -15.78 13.79
C ARG A 340 -0.17 -14.36 14.28
N PHE A 341 0.17 -14.21 15.54
CA PHE A 341 0.69 -12.96 16.09
C PHE A 341 1.69 -13.28 17.18
N VAL A 342 2.94 -12.86 17.00
CA VAL A 342 4.02 -13.02 17.97
C VAL A 342 4.52 -11.63 18.31
N ALA A 343 4.46 -11.28 19.59
CA ALA A 343 4.91 -9.99 20.06
C ALA A 343 5.50 -10.06 21.46
N ARG A 344 6.27 -9.03 21.78
CA ARG A 344 6.81 -8.73 23.11
C ARG A 344 6.72 -7.24 23.34
N GLY A 345 6.81 -6.79 24.59
CA GLY A 345 6.73 -5.36 24.84
C GLY A 345 6.58 -5.02 26.30
N ARG A 346 6.13 -3.79 26.53
CA ARG A 346 5.94 -3.27 27.88
C ARG A 346 4.81 -2.25 27.90
N CYS A 347 4.05 -2.26 28.98
CA CYS A 347 3.08 -1.24 29.32
C CYS A 347 3.56 -0.56 30.60
N GLU A 348 3.68 0.76 30.59
CA GLU A 348 4.14 1.57 31.72
C GLU A 348 3.05 2.56 32.14
N ASP A 349 3.15 3.04 33.38
CA ASP A 349 2.30 4.10 33.94
C ASP A 349 0.80 3.79 33.91
N VAL A 350 0.43 2.52 34.10
CA VAL A 350 -0.97 2.11 34.13
C VAL A 350 -1.57 2.37 35.50
N SER A 351 -2.50 3.32 35.60
CA SER A 351 -3.19 3.62 36.85
C SER A 351 -4.08 2.45 37.28
N LEU A 352 -3.78 1.83 38.42
CA LEU A 352 -4.63 0.76 38.96
C LEU A 352 -6.01 1.26 39.33
N GLU A 353 -6.11 2.50 39.79
CA GLU A 353 -7.39 3.08 40.19
C GLU A 353 -8.34 3.17 39.00
N ALA A 354 -7.82 3.58 37.83
CA ALA A 354 -8.59 3.60 36.60
C ALA A 354 -9.03 2.19 36.18
N VAL A 355 -8.11 1.23 36.20
CA VAL A 355 -8.38 -0.17 35.81
C VAL A 355 -9.42 -0.81 36.73
N THR A 356 -9.25 -0.74 38.05
CA THR A 356 -10.17 -1.43 38.98
C THR A 356 -11.55 -0.79 39.03
N LYS A 357 -11.64 0.54 38.84
CA LYS A 357 -12.92 1.23 38.67
C LYS A 357 -13.62 0.82 37.38
N ALA A 358 -12.90 0.74 36.27
CA ALA A 358 -13.47 0.32 34.99
C ALA A 358 -14.01 -1.11 35.03
N LEU A 359 -13.36 -2.00 35.79
CA LEU A 359 -13.83 -3.37 36.02
C LEU A 359 -15.00 -3.47 37.02
N GLY A 360 -15.29 -2.40 37.76
CA GLY A 360 -16.35 -2.36 38.77
C GLY A 360 -16.07 -3.21 40.01
N TRP A 361 -14.79 -3.56 40.27
CA TRP A 361 -14.41 -4.42 41.40
C TRP A 361 -14.06 -3.62 42.68
N GLY A 362 -13.95 -2.30 42.57
CA GLY A 362 -13.58 -1.40 43.66
C GLY A 362 -12.36 -0.55 43.29
N VAL A 363 -11.69 0.02 44.29
CA VAL A 363 -10.57 0.95 44.08
C VAL A 363 -9.27 0.44 44.68
N MET A 364 -8.20 0.55 43.89
CA MET A 364 -6.82 0.32 44.29
C MET A 364 -5.94 1.44 43.75
N THR A 365 -5.07 2.04 44.57
CA THR A 365 -4.09 3.02 44.09
C THR A 365 -2.80 2.35 43.67
N GLY A 366 -1.95 3.07 42.93
CA GLY A 366 -0.64 2.61 42.46
C GLY A 366 -0.54 2.65 40.94
N ASN A 367 0.70 2.73 40.45
CA ASN A 367 1.02 2.66 39.02
C ASN A 367 1.62 1.31 38.72
N ALA A 368 1.08 0.66 37.70
CA ALA A 368 1.53 -0.65 37.27
C ALA A 368 2.37 -0.59 36.02
N ARG A 369 3.34 -1.49 35.98
CA ARG A 369 4.13 -1.85 34.81
C ARG A 369 3.86 -3.31 34.45
N LEU A 370 3.63 -3.55 33.17
CA LEU A 370 3.54 -4.87 32.56
C LEU A 370 4.72 -5.03 31.62
N VAL A 371 5.47 -6.12 31.74
CA VAL A 371 6.45 -6.56 30.76
C VAL A 371 5.93 -7.83 30.11
N ILE A 372 5.86 -7.86 28.79
CA ILE A 372 5.43 -9.00 27.99
C ILE A 372 6.69 -9.55 27.34
N ASP A 373 7.17 -10.69 27.84
CA ASP A 373 8.36 -11.35 27.31
C ASP A 373 8.03 -12.16 26.05
N ASP A 374 6.83 -12.74 26.02
CA ASP A 374 6.27 -13.50 24.90
C ASP A 374 4.74 -13.39 24.89
N LEU A 375 4.16 -13.12 23.73
CA LEU A 375 2.73 -13.22 23.46
C LEU A 375 2.60 -13.86 22.08
N THR A 376 2.07 -15.07 22.06
CA THR A 376 1.81 -15.82 20.83
C THR A 376 0.32 -16.15 20.73
N ILE A 377 -0.31 -15.66 19.67
CA ILE A 377 -1.67 -16.02 19.26
C ILE A 377 -1.56 -16.82 17.96
N GLU A 378 -2.22 -17.97 17.91
CA GLU A 378 -2.31 -18.80 16.71
C GLU A 378 -3.77 -19.14 16.43
N ARG A 379 -4.22 -18.89 15.20
CA ARG A 379 -5.60 -19.17 14.75
C ARG A 379 -6.67 -18.61 15.72
N ASN A 380 -6.50 -17.38 16.17
CA ASN A 380 -7.34 -16.70 17.19
C ASN A 380 -7.31 -17.31 18.60
N HIS A 381 -6.38 -18.22 18.91
CA HIS A 381 -6.20 -18.82 20.23
C HIS A 381 -4.93 -18.31 20.91
N LEU A 382 -4.98 -18.12 22.22
CA LEU A 382 -3.81 -17.73 23.01
C LEU A 382 -2.92 -18.97 23.24
N ALA A 383 -1.95 -19.16 22.36
CA ALA A 383 -1.04 -20.30 22.39
C ALA A 383 -0.03 -20.17 23.54
N SER A 384 0.58 -18.98 23.70
CA SER A 384 1.44 -18.69 24.84
C SER A 384 1.41 -17.23 25.26
N LEU A 385 1.62 -16.99 26.55
CA LEU A 385 1.88 -15.66 27.12
C LEU A 385 2.85 -15.82 28.28
N THR A 386 3.95 -15.07 28.28
CA THR A 386 4.78 -14.87 29.47
C THR A 386 4.81 -13.38 29.75
N ALA A 387 4.27 -12.98 30.90
CA ALA A 387 4.22 -11.58 31.28
C ALA A 387 4.46 -11.39 32.78
N THR A 388 5.16 -10.31 33.11
CA THR A 388 5.40 -9.88 34.49
C THR A 388 4.69 -8.57 34.74
N PHE A 389 3.74 -8.57 35.66
CA PHE A 389 3.05 -7.38 36.15
C PHE A 389 3.63 -7.00 37.52
N ARG A 390 3.98 -5.73 37.69
CA ARG A 390 4.47 -5.19 38.97
C ARG A 390 3.89 -3.82 39.20
N VAL A 391 3.66 -3.50 40.47
CA VAL A 391 3.29 -2.16 40.89
C VAL A 391 4.53 -1.48 41.44
N ASP A 392 4.72 -0.22 41.08
CA ASP A 392 5.81 0.58 41.62
C ASP A 392 5.69 0.66 43.16
N ASP A 393 6.84 0.64 43.82
CA ASP A 393 6.91 0.70 45.28
C ASP A 393 6.18 1.96 45.78
N ALA A 394 5.47 1.83 46.90
CA ALA A 394 4.68 2.91 47.47
C ALA A 394 5.55 4.15 47.79
N GLY A 395 5.16 5.31 47.25
CA GLY A 395 5.68 6.62 47.65
C GLY A 395 4.88 7.24 48.79
N ASP A 396 4.92 8.57 48.92
CA ASP A 396 3.99 9.35 49.74
C ASP A 396 2.99 10.08 48.80
N PRO A 397 1.68 9.78 48.84
CA PRO A 397 0.97 8.89 49.78
C PRO A 397 1.17 7.39 49.49
N PRO A 398 0.96 6.51 50.50
CA PRO A 398 1.14 5.08 50.34
C PRO A 398 0.09 4.45 49.43
N ASN A 399 0.48 3.35 48.80
CA ASN A 399 -0.44 2.55 47.99
C ASN A 399 -1.43 1.79 48.88
N TRP A 400 -2.70 1.76 48.47
CA TRP A 400 -3.75 1.07 49.21
C TRP A 400 -4.73 0.33 48.30
N VAL A 401 -5.38 -0.67 48.86
CA VAL A 401 -6.41 -1.49 48.20
C VAL A 401 -7.64 -1.57 49.10
N GLU A 402 -8.83 -1.46 48.51
CA GLU A 402 -10.08 -1.73 49.23
C GLU A 402 -10.17 -3.20 49.62
N GLY A 403 -10.49 -3.48 50.90
CA GLY A 403 -10.66 -4.85 51.38
C GLY A 403 -11.82 -5.61 50.71
N ARG A 404 -12.78 -4.89 50.13
CA ARG A 404 -13.84 -5.46 49.27
C ARG A 404 -13.27 -5.94 47.94
N LEU A 405 -12.52 -5.07 47.25
CA LEU A 405 -11.85 -5.38 45.99
C LEU A 405 -10.94 -6.60 46.16
N LEU A 406 -10.14 -6.63 47.23
CA LEU A 406 -9.24 -7.75 47.51
C LEU A 406 -10.03 -9.07 47.65
N ARG A 407 -11.15 -9.07 48.38
CA ARG A 407 -12.01 -10.25 48.52
C ARG A 407 -12.63 -10.67 47.20
N GLU A 408 -13.21 -9.74 46.46
CA GLU A 408 -13.84 -10.04 45.17
C GLU A 408 -12.83 -10.57 44.15
N ALA A 409 -11.67 -9.92 44.01
CA ALA A 409 -10.63 -10.31 43.07
C ALA A 409 -10.01 -11.66 43.43
N ILE A 410 -9.65 -11.88 44.70
CA ILE A 410 -9.03 -13.16 45.10
C ILE A 410 -10.01 -14.31 45.03
N GLN A 411 -11.28 -14.09 45.40
CA GLN A 411 -12.28 -15.14 45.34
C GLN A 411 -12.67 -15.49 43.90
N ARG A 412 -12.80 -14.49 43.01
CA ARG A 412 -13.12 -14.73 41.59
C ARG A 412 -11.94 -15.31 40.82
N THR A 413 -10.75 -14.72 40.98
CA THR A 413 -9.59 -15.02 40.14
C THR A 413 -8.75 -16.15 40.70
N LEU A 414 -8.47 -16.15 42.01
CA LEU A 414 -7.56 -17.12 42.63
C LEU A 414 -8.28 -18.28 43.32
N LYS A 415 -9.60 -18.18 43.55
CA LYS A 415 -10.40 -19.14 44.33
C LYS A 415 -9.84 -19.39 45.74
N LEU A 416 -9.15 -18.40 46.32
CA LEU A 416 -8.61 -18.46 47.68
C LEU A 416 -9.58 -17.79 48.67
N THR A 417 -9.66 -18.32 49.89
CA THR A 417 -10.46 -17.75 50.97
C THR A 417 -9.59 -16.83 51.83
N LEU A 418 -9.91 -15.54 51.84
CA LEU A 418 -9.27 -14.57 52.73
C LEU A 418 -9.89 -14.58 54.14
N PRO A 419 -9.18 -14.08 55.17
CA PRO A 419 -9.74 -13.89 56.51
C PRO A 419 -11.01 -13.03 56.48
N PRO A 420 -12.01 -13.29 57.35
CA PRO A 420 -13.32 -12.63 57.29
C PRO A 420 -13.29 -11.14 57.64
N LEU A 421 -12.31 -10.72 58.47
CA LEU A 421 -12.13 -9.35 58.92
C LEU A 421 -10.90 -8.73 58.25
N LEU A 422 -11.13 -8.15 57.07
CA LEU A 422 -10.17 -7.25 56.43
C LEU A 422 -10.63 -5.80 56.64
N PRO A 423 -9.70 -4.86 56.95
CA PRO A 423 -9.99 -3.44 56.99
C PRO A 423 -10.63 -2.94 55.69
N ALA A 424 -11.38 -1.84 55.76
CA ALA A 424 -12.00 -1.24 54.57
C ALA A 424 -10.94 -0.82 53.53
N LYS A 425 -9.79 -0.31 53.99
CA LYS A 425 -8.62 0.00 53.18
C LYS A 425 -7.38 -0.62 53.82
N ILE A 426 -6.55 -1.24 53.01
CA ILE A 426 -5.32 -1.92 53.43
C ILE A 426 -4.17 -1.27 52.68
N GLU A 427 -3.16 -0.79 53.40
CA GLU A 427 -1.89 -0.35 52.82
C GLU A 427 -1.12 -1.56 52.29
N TYR A 428 -0.58 -1.45 51.07
CA TYR A 428 0.28 -2.49 50.52
C TYR A 428 1.63 -1.95 50.09
N VAL A 429 2.67 -2.75 50.34
CA VAL A 429 4.07 -2.36 50.13
C VAL A 429 4.59 -2.91 48.81
N LYS A 430 4.19 -4.15 48.46
CA LYS A 430 4.60 -4.81 47.21
C LYS A 430 3.44 -5.56 46.60
N LEU A 431 3.24 -5.37 45.30
CA LEU A 431 2.34 -6.16 44.46
C LEU A 431 3.05 -6.51 43.17
N GLY A 432 3.12 -7.80 42.86
CA GLY A 432 3.64 -8.23 41.58
C GLY A 432 3.34 -9.69 41.31
N VAL A 433 3.03 -9.99 40.06
CA VAL A 433 2.65 -11.31 39.59
C VAL A 433 3.32 -11.61 38.27
N ARG A 434 3.78 -12.84 38.11
CA ARG A 434 4.25 -13.35 36.81
C ARG A 434 3.24 -14.37 36.31
N ILE A 435 2.83 -14.22 35.06
CA ILE A 435 1.78 -15.01 34.43
C ILE A 435 2.43 -15.79 33.30
N GLU A 436 2.22 -17.10 33.31
CA GLU A 436 2.52 -17.97 32.18
C GLU A 436 1.21 -18.57 31.67
N VAL A 437 0.96 -18.49 30.37
CA VAL A 437 -0.14 -19.17 29.70
C VAL A 437 0.45 -20.12 28.67
N ARG A 438 -0.08 -21.35 28.63
CA ARG A 438 0.16 -22.31 27.55
C ARG A 438 -1.16 -22.97 27.20
N ASP A 439 -1.53 -22.94 25.92
CA ASP A 439 -2.78 -23.50 25.42
C ASP A 439 -4.00 -23.05 26.25
N GLU A 440 -4.08 -21.74 26.50
CA GLU A 440 -5.15 -21.10 27.30
C GLU A 440 -5.23 -21.57 28.77
N ILE A 441 -4.22 -22.28 29.27
CA ILE A 441 -4.08 -22.62 30.70
C ILE A 441 -3.10 -21.64 31.35
N MET A 442 -3.61 -20.86 32.28
CA MET A 442 -2.85 -19.85 33.02
C MET A 442 -2.30 -20.41 34.33
N THR A 443 -1.00 -20.23 34.54
CA THR A 443 -0.32 -20.41 35.82
C THR A 443 0.19 -19.05 36.31
N VAL A 444 0.01 -18.82 37.61
CA VAL A 444 0.29 -17.55 38.26
C VAL A 444 1.39 -17.76 39.27
N PHE A 445 2.43 -16.94 39.24
CA PHE A 445 3.60 -17.00 40.11
C PHE A 445 3.74 -15.71 40.91
N GLY A 446 4.27 -15.84 42.13
CA GLY A 446 4.73 -14.69 42.91
C GLY A 446 5.93 -14.00 42.25
N THR A 447 6.28 -12.83 42.76
CA THR A 447 7.45 -12.07 42.26
C THR A 447 8.42 -11.65 43.37
N HIS A 448 8.04 -11.87 44.63
CA HIS A 448 8.81 -11.44 45.80
C HIS A 448 8.52 -12.36 47.00
N GLY A 449 9.12 -12.05 48.16
CA GLY A 449 8.98 -12.85 49.38
C GLY A 449 9.85 -14.12 49.37
N GLU A 450 9.56 -15.06 50.26
CA GLU A 450 10.35 -16.29 50.40
C GLU A 450 10.25 -17.12 49.10
N LYS A 451 11.40 -17.40 48.47
CA LYS A 451 11.50 -18.13 47.19
C LYS A 451 10.67 -17.50 46.06
N GLU A 452 10.41 -16.20 46.12
CA GLU A 452 9.62 -15.45 45.13
C GLU A 452 8.16 -15.92 44.97
N ARG A 453 7.56 -16.48 46.04
CA ARG A 453 6.20 -17.04 46.00
C ARG A 453 5.10 -16.11 46.49
N THR A 454 5.41 -14.87 46.81
CA THR A 454 4.44 -13.87 47.29
C THR A 454 3.99 -12.95 46.15
N ILE A 455 2.68 -12.75 46.06
CA ILE A 455 2.02 -11.87 45.07
C ILE A 455 1.73 -10.50 45.68
N LEU A 456 1.24 -10.46 46.93
CA LEU A 456 0.89 -9.22 47.63
C LEU A 456 1.42 -9.25 49.07
N THR A 457 2.18 -8.23 49.42
CA THR A 457 2.62 -7.93 50.80
C THR A 457 1.93 -6.66 51.29
N VAL A 458 1.26 -6.75 52.43
CA VAL A 458 0.50 -5.66 53.04
C VAL A 458 1.17 -5.17 54.31
N ARG A 459 0.92 -3.92 54.70
CA ARG A 459 1.36 -3.39 55.98
C ARG A 459 0.22 -3.45 57.00
N LEU A 460 0.43 -4.20 58.08
CA LEU A 460 -0.51 -4.34 59.18
C LEU A 460 0.23 -4.09 60.50
N LEU A 461 -0.24 -3.12 61.29
CA LEU A 461 0.37 -2.76 62.58
C LEU A 461 1.89 -2.54 62.46
N GLU A 462 2.31 -1.78 61.44
CA GLU A 462 3.72 -1.48 61.12
C GLU A 462 4.59 -2.69 60.71
N GLN A 463 3.97 -3.86 60.46
CA GLN A 463 4.66 -5.05 59.97
C GLN A 463 4.25 -5.39 58.54
N ASP A 464 5.24 -5.77 57.73
CA ASP A 464 5.03 -6.22 56.36
C ASP A 464 4.69 -7.72 56.37
N VAL A 465 3.46 -8.06 55.97
CA VAL A 465 2.90 -9.42 56.01
C VAL A 465 2.54 -9.89 54.60
N ALA A 466 3.01 -11.08 54.22
CA ALA A 466 2.60 -11.73 52.98
C ALA A 466 1.12 -12.15 53.06
N LEU A 467 0.25 -11.47 52.31
CA LEU A 467 -1.20 -11.70 52.35
C LEU A 467 -1.66 -12.67 51.26
N VAL A 468 -1.06 -12.57 50.07
CA VAL A 468 -1.43 -13.39 48.92
C VAL A 468 -0.18 -14.08 48.40
N ASN A 469 -0.21 -15.40 48.44
CA ASN A 469 0.85 -16.24 47.91
C ASN A 469 0.41 -16.87 46.59
N GLU A 470 1.40 -17.40 45.87
CA GLU A 470 1.24 -18.16 44.64
C GLU A 470 0.16 -19.26 44.79
N PRO A 471 -0.86 -19.29 43.91
CA PRO A 471 -1.85 -20.36 43.90
C PRO A 471 -1.21 -21.67 43.43
N ARG A 472 -1.71 -22.80 43.95
CA ARG A 472 -1.21 -24.14 43.54
C ARG A 472 -1.88 -24.68 42.29
N THR A 473 -2.93 -24.03 41.81
CA THR A 473 -3.79 -24.51 40.72
C THR A 473 -3.67 -23.60 39.52
N SER A 474 -3.62 -24.18 38.33
CA SER A 474 -3.78 -23.45 37.08
C SER A 474 -5.24 -23.12 36.81
N TYR A 475 -5.47 -22.12 35.95
CA TYR A 475 -6.79 -21.61 35.58
C TYR A 475 -6.99 -21.78 34.07
N GLU A 476 -8.12 -22.35 33.68
CA GLU A 476 -8.52 -22.42 32.28
C GLU A 476 -9.09 -21.07 31.84
N LEU A 477 -8.54 -20.48 30.78
CA LEU A 477 -8.97 -19.19 30.22
C LEU A 477 -9.97 -19.33 29.06
N THR A 478 -10.18 -20.55 28.56
CA THR A 478 -11.05 -20.85 27.41
C THR A 478 -12.42 -20.15 27.51
N PRO A 479 -13.16 -20.23 28.63
CA PRO A 479 -14.51 -19.64 28.71
C PRO A 479 -14.53 -18.11 28.60
N GLU A 480 -13.51 -17.44 29.13
CA GLU A 480 -13.34 -15.99 29.07
C GLU A 480 -12.88 -15.55 27.68
N LEU A 481 -11.91 -16.26 27.11
CA LEU A 481 -11.37 -15.98 25.78
C LEU A 481 -12.42 -16.23 24.68
N ASP A 482 -13.26 -17.25 24.82
CA ASP A 482 -14.36 -17.52 23.88
C ASP A 482 -15.38 -16.37 23.83
N LYS A 483 -15.68 -15.75 24.97
CA LYS A 483 -16.56 -14.57 25.00
C LYS A 483 -15.93 -13.39 24.29
N LEU A 484 -14.63 -13.17 24.48
CA LEU A 484 -13.90 -12.12 23.78
C LEU A 484 -13.84 -12.37 22.28
N ARG A 485 -13.55 -13.62 21.86
CA ARG A 485 -13.57 -14.04 20.45
C ARG A 485 -14.93 -13.79 19.81
N ALA A 486 -16.01 -14.24 20.44
CA ALA A 486 -17.37 -14.05 19.93
C ALA A 486 -17.74 -12.56 19.79
N GLY A 487 -17.36 -11.73 20.77
CA GLY A 487 -17.59 -10.28 20.71
C GLY A 487 -16.79 -9.58 19.61
N ALA A 488 -15.52 -9.98 19.43
CA ALA A 488 -14.66 -9.47 18.37
C ALA A 488 -15.19 -9.86 16.97
N GLU A 489 -15.59 -11.12 16.79
CA GLU A 489 -16.16 -11.64 15.54
C GLU A 489 -17.46 -10.90 15.17
N GLN A 490 -18.35 -10.68 16.14
CA GLN A 490 -19.58 -9.92 15.92
C GLN A 490 -19.30 -8.47 15.49
N THR A 491 -18.33 -7.82 16.14
CA THR A 491 -17.91 -6.45 15.82
C THR A 491 -17.30 -6.37 14.42
N LEU A 492 -16.43 -7.31 14.06
CA LEU A 492 -15.80 -7.39 12.74
C LEU A 492 -16.86 -7.62 11.65
N ARG A 493 -17.78 -8.57 11.85
CA ARG A 493 -18.89 -8.83 10.90
C ARG A 493 -19.75 -7.59 10.67
N ALA A 494 -20.14 -6.89 11.73
CA ALA A 494 -20.94 -5.66 11.62
C ALA A 494 -20.22 -4.60 10.78
N ARG A 495 -18.89 -4.47 10.93
CA ARG A 495 -18.07 -3.51 10.17
C ARG A 495 -17.86 -3.92 8.73
N LEU A 496 -17.57 -5.18 8.46
CA LEU A 496 -17.47 -5.70 7.10
C LEU A 496 -18.81 -5.52 6.35
N ALA A 497 -19.93 -5.78 7.02
CA ALA A 497 -21.26 -5.53 6.48
C ALA A 497 -21.50 -4.03 6.19
N ALA A 498 -21.11 -3.14 7.10
CA ALA A 498 -21.22 -1.70 6.91
C ALA A 498 -20.32 -1.19 5.76
N ALA A 499 -19.09 -1.70 5.65
CA ALA A 499 -18.17 -1.39 4.56
C ALA A 499 -18.70 -1.90 3.21
N ALA A 500 -19.24 -3.11 3.17
CA ALA A 500 -19.87 -3.67 1.98
C ALA A 500 -21.11 -2.87 1.55
N ALA A 501 -21.94 -2.43 2.50
CA ALA A 501 -23.09 -1.57 2.24
C ALA A 501 -22.68 -0.17 1.74
N ALA A 502 -21.59 0.39 2.29
CA ALA A 502 -21.04 1.65 1.81
C ALA A 502 -20.48 1.53 0.38
N ALA A 503 -19.79 0.41 0.09
CA ALA A 503 -19.27 0.11 -1.24
C ALA A 503 -20.39 -0.12 -2.27
N SER A 504 -21.46 -0.84 -1.91
CA SER A 504 -22.61 -1.07 -2.79
C SER A 504 -23.41 0.22 -3.02
N THR A 505 -23.57 1.06 -2.00
CA THR A 505 -24.20 2.39 -2.15
C THR A 505 -23.37 3.30 -3.04
N ALA A 506 -22.04 3.26 -2.91
CA ALA A 506 -21.14 4.00 -3.79
C ALA A 506 -21.20 3.47 -5.24
N ALA A 507 -21.35 2.16 -5.44
CA ALA A 507 -21.54 1.57 -6.76
C ALA A 507 -22.92 1.92 -7.37
N ALA A 508 -23.99 1.91 -6.58
CA ALA A 508 -25.34 2.27 -7.03
C ALA A 508 -25.46 3.76 -7.42
N LYS A 509 -24.79 4.66 -6.67
CA LYS A 509 -24.67 6.08 -7.08
C LYS A 509 -23.95 6.24 -8.42
N ARG A 510 -22.94 5.40 -8.70
CA ARG A 510 -22.21 5.42 -9.99
C ARG A 510 -23.06 4.94 -11.16
N SER A 511 -24.05 4.07 -10.94
CA SER A 511 -24.98 3.65 -12.00
C SER A 511 -26.16 4.62 -12.21
N GLY A 512 -26.43 5.52 -11.24
CA GLY A 512 -27.56 6.46 -11.29
C GLY A 512 -27.24 7.80 -11.98
N ASP A 513 -25.99 8.26 -11.93
CA ASP A 513 -25.55 9.52 -12.57
C ASP A 513 -25.18 9.35 -14.07
N GLY A 514 -25.54 8.22 -14.67
CA GLY A 514 -25.30 7.90 -16.09
C GLY A 514 -26.55 7.87 -16.97
N GLY A 515 -27.65 8.49 -16.52
CA GLY A 515 -28.90 8.65 -17.29
C GLY A 515 -28.97 9.96 -18.04
#